data_AF-A0A7W7CAD1-F1
#
_entry.id   AF-A0A7W7CAD1-F1
#
_cell.length_a   1.000
_cell.length_b   1.000
_cell.length_c   1.000
_cell.angle_alpha   90.00
_cell.angle_beta   90.00
_cell.angle_gamma   90.00
#
_symmetry.space_group_name_H-M   'P 1'
#
loop_
_entity.id
_entity.type
_entity.pdbx_description
1 polymer ?
#
loop_
_entity_poly.entity_id
_entity_poly.type
_entity_poly.pdbx_seq_one_letter_code
_entity_poly.pdbx_strand_id
1 'polypeptide(L)'
;MTTRLLYVDDSGADASRWAVYGWVEMNIADWRPALRAWLDWRQHLYETIGLPASYELHATKFVNGRGRPTNTDWDLRKANRSAVMVETLTTLAALPGVRVGAVCRRSGHHTHAADKAALYADLVTALDRRLTENDEYGLITMDGDGTDPSYRSAHRNLKLATRRIVEDPAFQGSHISQLMQIADLVAYSAYMQVLRHPAKQLMWGWYPDLLGGVCMVGGQPLLLEP
;
A
#
# COMPACT_ATOMS: atom_id res chain seq x y z
N MET A 1 14.24 8.61 20.45
CA MET A 1 12.91 8.11 20.08
C MET A 1 12.59 8.55 18.67
N THR A 2 12.22 7.61 17.82
CA THR A 2 11.96 7.84 16.40
C THR A 2 10.48 7.67 16.12
N THR A 3 9.92 8.52 15.26
CA THR A 3 8.53 8.42 14.80
C THR A 3 8.49 7.87 13.38
N ARG A 4 7.67 6.85 13.17
CA ARG A 4 7.38 6.24 11.87
C ARG A 4 6.04 6.76 11.35
N LEU A 5 6.03 7.12 10.07
CA LEU A 5 4.80 7.34 9.33
C LEU A 5 4.47 6.05 8.59
N LEU A 6 3.24 5.55 8.73
CA LEU A 6 2.75 4.34 8.08
C LEU A 6 1.53 4.70 7.23
N TYR A 7 1.60 4.45 5.93
CA TYR A 7 0.49 4.60 4.99
C TYR A 7 0.00 3.20 4.64
N VAL A 8 -1.25 2.90 4.97
CA VAL A 8 -1.85 1.57 4.82
C VAL A 8 -3.00 1.64 3.84
N ASP A 9 -3.05 0.69 2.93
CA ASP A 9 -4.20 0.51 2.05
C ASP A 9 -4.52 -0.98 1.90
N ASP A 10 -5.71 -1.27 1.39
CA ASP A 10 -6.22 -2.61 1.22
C ASP A 10 -6.39 -3.01 -0.24
N SER A 11 -6.32 -4.31 -0.48
CA SER A 11 -6.68 -4.90 -1.75
C SER A 11 -7.28 -6.28 -1.53
N GLY A 12 -7.78 -6.87 -2.61
CA GLY A 12 -8.53 -8.11 -2.53
C GLY A 12 -9.97 -7.94 -2.96
N ALA A 13 -10.68 -9.06 -3.00
CA ALA A 13 -12.09 -9.09 -3.35
C ALA A 13 -12.74 -10.32 -2.74
N ASP A 14 -14.03 -10.21 -2.42
CA ASP A 14 -14.84 -11.33 -1.93
C ASP A 14 -14.80 -12.53 -2.92
N ALA A 15 -14.88 -12.24 -4.22
CA ALA A 15 -14.82 -13.25 -5.28
C ALA A 15 -13.50 -14.07 -5.29
N SER A 16 -12.37 -13.45 -4.94
CA SER A 16 -11.07 -14.15 -4.86
C SER A 16 -10.82 -14.76 -3.48
N ARG A 17 -11.62 -14.39 -2.48
CA ARG A 17 -11.45 -14.74 -1.07
C ARG A 17 -10.08 -14.37 -0.52
N TRP A 18 -9.47 -13.30 -1.01
CA TRP A 18 -8.23 -12.79 -0.46
C TRP A 18 -8.49 -11.40 0.10
N ALA A 19 -8.11 -11.20 1.36
CA ALA A 19 -7.94 -9.90 1.98
C ALA A 19 -6.44 -9.61 2.05
N VAL A 20 -6.02 -8.42 1.64
CA VAL A 20 -4.62 -7.99 1.66
C VAL A 20 -4.56 -6.57 2.19
N TYR A 21 -3.63 -6.31 3.12
CA TYR A 21 -3.22 -4.94 3.44
C TYR A 21 -1.76 -4.76 3.05
N GLY A 22 -1.49 -3.72 2.28
CA GLY A 22 -0.13 -3.24 1.99
C GLY A 22 0.15 -1.98 2.80
N TRP A 23 1.41 -1.77 3.15
CA TRP A 23 1.82 -0.50 3.74
C TRP A 23 3.18 -0.04 3.25
N VAL A 24 3.35 1.28 3.32
CA VAL A 24 4.62 1.98 3.18
C VAL A 24 4.95 2.62 4.52
N GLU A 25 6.18 2.46 4.98
CA GLU A 25 6.67 3.16 6.17
C GLU A 25 7.98 3.89 5.92
N MET A 26 8.17 4.98 6.66
CA MET A 26 9.43 5.74 6.68
C MET A 26 9.59 6.45 8.03
N ASN A 27 10.80 6.89 8.34
CA ASN A 27 11.01 7.82 9.45
C ASN A 27 10.38 9.18 9.08
N ILE A 28 9.81 9.89 10.05
CA ILE A 28 9.31 11.24 9.86
C ILE A 28 10.38 12.20 9.28
N ALA A 29 11.67 11.98 9.60
CA ALA A 29 12.78 12.75 9.05
C ALA A 29 12.98 12.50 7.54
N ASP A 30 12.65 11.31 7.04
CA ASP A 30 12.77 10.92 5.63
C ASP A 30 11.54 11.31 4.80
N TRP A 31 10.45 11.75 5.45
CA TRP A 31 9.20 12.12 4.78
C TRP A 31 9.39 13.18 3.69
N ARG A 32 10.08 14.29 4.02
CA ARG A 32 10.29 15.39 3.08
C ARG A 32 11.14 14.96 1.87
N PRO A 33 12.33 14.34 2.02
CA PRO A 33 13.10 13.89 0.87
C PRO A 33 12.40 12.79 0.07
N ALA A 34 11.67 11.86 0.70
CA ALA A 34 10.89 10.85 0.00
C ALA A 34 9.76 11.46 -0.84
N LEU A 35 8.98 12.38 -0.26
CA LEU A 35 7.93 13.08 -0.98
C LEU A 35 8.49 13.90 -2.15
N ARG A 36 9.63 14.57 -1.96
CA ARG A 36 10.28 15.31 -3.03
C ARG A 36 10.70 14.39 -4.18
N ALA A 37 11.41 13.30 -3.89
CA ALA A 37 11.87 12.34 -4.89
C ALA A 37 10.69 11.73 -5.68
N TRP A 38 9.59 11.42 -4.98
CA TRP A 38 8.37 10.95 -5.63
C TRP A 38 7.77 11.99 -6.57
N LEU A 39 7.65 13.25 -6.13
CA LEU A 39 7.09 14.32 -6.95
C LEU A 39 7.97 14.68 -8.15
N ASP A 40 9.30 14.61 -8.01
CA ASP A 40 10.23 14.77 -9.13
C ASP A 40 10.02 13.69 -10.19
N TRP A 41 9.82 12.45 -9.77
CA TRP A 41 9.48 11.37 -10.69
C TRP A 41 8.10 11.56 -11.33
N ARG A 42 7.09 12.04 -10.58
CA ARG A 42 5.78 12.41 -11.16
C ARG A 42 5.90 13.51 -12.20
N GLN A 43 6.78 14.49 -11.98
CA GLN A 43 7.08 15.52 -12.96
C GLN A 43 7.77 14.94 -14.19
N HIS A 44 8.73 14.03 -14.01
CA HIS A 44 9.39 13.34 -15.12
C HIS A 44 8.38 12.61 -16.03
N LEU A 45 7.42 11.88 -15.47
CA LEU A 45 6.36 11.23 -16.26
C LEU A 45 5.55 12.24 -17.07
N TYR A 46 5.25 13.41 -16.51
CA TYR A 46 4.56 14.45 -17.24
C TYR A 46 5.39 14.96 -18.42
N GLU A 47 6.67 15.21 -18.21
CA GLU A 47 7.58 15.69 -19.26
C GLU A 47 7.80 14.67 -20.38
N THR A 48 7.85 13.37 -20.06
CA THR A 48 8.14 12.31 -21.04
C THR A 48 6.91 11.83 -21.81
N ILE A 49 5.78 11.69 -21.14
CA ILE A 49 4.58 11.05 -21.70
C ILE A 49 3.30 11.85 -21.50
N GLY A 50 3.36 13.03 -20.88
CA GLY A 50 2.21 13.89 -20.65
C GLY A 50 1.29 13.42 -19.53
N LEU A 51 1.75 12.49 -18.66
CA LEU A 51 0.93 11.95 -17.57
C LEU A 51 0.89 12.93 -16.37
N PRO A 52 -0.24 13.57 -16.04
CA PRO A 52 -0.26 14.59 -14.99
C PRO A 52 0.00 14.02 -13.59
N ALA A 53 0.69 14.77 -12.73
CA ALA A 53 0.88 14.41 -11.31
C ALA A 53 -0.44 14.36 -10.51
N SER A 54 -1.46 15.12 -10.96
CA SER A 54 -2.81 15.12 -10.40
C SER A 54 -3.65 13.92 -10.85
N TYR A 55 -3.22 13.18 -11.87
CA TYR A 55 -3.90 11.97 -12.28
C TYR A 55 -3.54 10.82 -11.33
N GLU A 56 -4.55 10.25 -10.70
CA GLU A 56 -4.37 9.15 -9.75
C GLU A 56 -3.81 7.90 -10.44
N LEU A 57 -2.67 7.37 -9.95
CA LEU A 57 -2.11 6.09 -10.41
C LEU A 57 -2.79 4.89 -9.73
N HIS A 58 -4.11 4.93 -9.56
CA HIS A 58 -4.83 3.89 -8.85
C HIS A 58 -4.71 2.56 -9.59
N ALA A 59 -4.16 1.55 -8.92
CA ALA A 59 -3.71 0.31 -9.52
C ALA A 59 -4.81 -0.37 -10.33
N THR A 60 -6.02 -0.48 -9.77
CA THR A 60 -7.14 -1.16 -10.44
C THR A 60 -7.65 -0.38 -11.66
N LYS A 61 -7.65 0.96 -11.63
CA LYS A 61 -8.14 1.77 -12.74
C LYS A 61 -7.09 1.90 -13.83
N PHE A 62 -5.89 2.35 -13.45
CA PHE A 62 -4.82 2.67 -14.38
C PHE A 62 -4.34 1.42 -15.11
N VAL A 63 -3.99 0.35 -14.41
CA VAL A 63 -3.43 -0.87 -15.00
C VAL A 63 -4.40 -1.58 -15.93
N ASN A 64 -5.70 -1.56 -15.59
CA ASN A 64 -6.72 -2.16 -16.43
C ASN A 64 -7.08 -1.31 -17.67
N GLY A 65 -6.39 -0.18 -17.89
CA GLY A 65 -6.59 0.67 -19.06
C GLY A 65 -7.79 1.61 -18.96
N ARG A 66 -8.28 1.90 -17.75
CA ARG A 66 -9.36 2.88 -17.57
C ARG A 66 -8.80 4.31 -17.65
N GLY A 67 -9.61 5.22 -18.19
CA GLY A 67 -9.28 6.63 -18.33
C GLY A 67 -8.32 6.94 -19.49
N ARG A 68 -8.18 8.24 -19.80
CA ARG A 68 -7.28 8.77 -20.84
C ARG A 68 -6.43 9.92 -20.26
N PRO A 69 -5.46 9.61 -19.40
CA PRO A 69 -4.73 10.66 -18.67
C PRO A 69 -3.87 11.53 -19.58
N THR A 70 -3.37 11.00 -20.69
CA THR A 70 -2.53 11.75 -21.65
C THR A 70 -3.35 12.32 -22.81
N ASN A 71 -4.55 11.77 -23.05
CA ASN A 71 -5.40 12.05 -24.22
C ASN A 71 -4.71 11.75 -25.56
N THR A 72 -3.80 10.77 -25.57
CA THR A 72 -3.08 10.32 -26.77
C THR A 72 -3.23 8.81 -26.99
N ASP A 73 -2.75 8.30 -28.14
CA ASP A 73 -2.70 6.86 -28.43
C ASP A 73 -1.88 6.06 -27.43
N TRP A 74 -1.03 6.73 -26.63
CA TRP A 74 -0.32 6.13 -25.52
C TRP A 74 -1.29 5.45 -24.53
N ASP A 75 -2.45 6.06 -24.27
CA ASP A 75 -3.43 5.58 -23.28
C ASP A 75 -4.07 4.24 -23.66
N LEU A 76 -4.08 3.91 -24.96
CA LEU A 76 -4.73 2.73 -25.53
C LEU A 76 -3.88 1.46 -25.36
N ARG A 77 -2.59 1.61 -25.08
CA ARG A 77 -1.64 0.48 -24.99
C ARG A 77 -1.46 0.02 -23.55
N LYS A 78 -1.99 -1.16 -23.20
CA LYS A 78 -1.80 -1.76 -21.87
C LYS A 78 -0.33 -1.95 -21.49
N ALA A 79 0.53 -2.25 -22.46
CA ALA A 79 1.97 -2.39 -22.25
C ALA A 79 2.60 -1.10 -21.70
N ASN A 80 2.18 0.07 -22.21
CA ASN A 80 2.68 1.35 -21.74
C ASN A 80 2.35 1.58 -20.26
N ARG A 81 1.13 1.24 -19.85
CA ARG A 81 0.69 1.37 -18.45
C ARG A 81 1.41 0.38 -17.54
N SER A 82 1.63 -0.84 -18.01
CA SER A 82 2.42 -1.83 -17.29
C SER A 82 3.87 -1.36 -17.10
N ALA A 83 4.46 -0.72 -18.12
CA ALA A 83 5.81 -0.15 -18.01
C ALA A 83 5.86 0.97 -16.97
N VAL A 84 4.88 1.89 -16.99
CA VAL A 84 4.76 2.92 -15.94
C VAL A 84 4.62 2.29 -14.56
N MET A 85 3.85 1.21 -14.40
CA MET A 85 3.73 0.55 -13.09
C MET A 85 5.05 -0.05 -12.60
N VAL A 86 5.80 -0.69 -13.49
CA VAL A 86 7.12 -1.23 -13.14
C VAL A 86 8.06 -0.11 -12.72
N GLU A 87 8.09 0.99 -13.48
CA GLU A 87 8.88 2.17 -13.13
C GLU A 87 8.41 2.78 -11.81
N THR A 88 7.10 2.88 -11.58
CA THR A 88 6.51 3.39 -10.34
C THR A 88 6.99 2.61 -9.12
N LEU A 89 6.89 1.28 -9.17
CA LEU A 89 7.30 0.41 -8.06
C LEU A 89 8.81 0.42 -7.86
N THR A 90 9.58 0.56 -8.94
CA THR A 90 11.04 0.70 -8.87
C THR A 90 11.43 2.03 -8.21
N THR A 91 10.79 3.14 -8.60
CA THR A 91 10.97 4.46 -7.99
C THR A 91 10.58 4.44 -6.53
N LEU A 92 9.44 3.81 -6.19
CA LEU A 92 8.99 3.61 -4.82
C LEU A 92 10.10 2.94 -4.00
N ALA A 93 10.64 1.82 -4.45
CA ALA A 93 11.67 1.08 -3.73
C ALA A 93 12.98 1.87 -3.55
N ALA A 94 13.22 2.88 -4.39
CA ALA A 94 14.38 3.76 -4.30
C ALA A 94 14.16 5.01 -3.41
N LEU A 95 12.95 5.21 -2.86
CA LEU A 95 12.68 6.39 -2.04
C LEU A 95 13.52 6.38 -0.74
N PRO A 96 14.06 7.54 -0.32
CA PRO A 96 14.82 7.67 0.92
C PRO A 96 14.08 7.10 2.14
N GLY A 97 14.74 6.18 2.85
CA GLY A 97 14.23 5.64 4.12
C GLY A 97 12.97 4.78 4.01
N VAL A 98 12.51 4.49 2.79
CA VAL A 98 11.28 3.73 2.55
C VAL A 98 11.46 2.28 2.95
N ARG A 99 10.42 1.73 3.56
CA ARG A 99 10.22 0.30 3.71
C ARG A 99 8.78 -0.02 3.41
N VAL A 100 8.52 -1.24 2.99
CA VAL A 100 7.16 -1.69 2.70
C VAL A 100 6.85 -2.99 3.41
N GLY A 101 5.59 -3.35 3.46
CA GLY A 101 5.18 -4.71 3.78
C GLY A 101 3.78 -4.98 3.30
N ALA A 102 3.39 -6.25 3.38
CA ALA A 102 2.02 -6.64 3.13
C ALA A 102 1.68 -7.86 3.99
N VAL A 103 0.46 -7.89 4.48
CA VAL A 103 -0.14 -9.08 5.10
C VAL A 103 -1.34 -9.52 4.28
N CYS A 104 -1.58 -10.81 4.24
CA CYS A 104 -2.73 -11.38 3.56
C CYS A 104 -3.41 -12.45 4.39
N ARG A 105 -4.69 -12.64 4.12
CA ARG A 105 -5.50 -13.72 4.67
C ARG A 105 -6.43 -14.23 3.61
N ARG A 106 -6.57 -15.55 3.53
CA ARG A 106 -7.60 -16.16 2.71
C ARG A 106 -8.90 -16.18 3.51
N SER A 107 -9.94 -15.55 2.97
CA SER A 107 -11.26 -15.53 3.58
C SER A 107 -11.81 -16.94 3.76
N GLY A 108 -12.24 -17.23 4.98
CA GLY A 108 -12.69 -18.55 5.42
C GLY A 108 -14.20 -18.70 5.35
N HIS A 109 -14.80 -19.14 6.47
CA HIS A 109 -16.26 -19.24 6.62
C HIS A 109 -16.93 -17.92 7.05
N HIS A 110 -16.14 -16.91 7.41
CA HIS A 110 -16.62 -15.58 7.74
C HIS A 110 -16.89 -14.76 6.48
N THR A 111 -17.56 -13.62 6.64
CA THR A 111 -17.72 -12.67 5.54
C THR A 111 -16.38 -12.04 5.20
N HIS A 112 -16.16 -11.72 3.93
CA HIS A 112 -14.93 -11.05 3.51
C HIS A 112 -14.65 -9.75 4.28
N ALA A 113 -15.70 -9.00 4.63
CA ALA A 113 -15.58 -7.80 5.47
C ALA A 113 -15.08 -8.13 6.88
N ALA A 114 -15.56 -9.22 7.50
CA ALA A 114 -15.09 -9.65 8.81
C ALA A 114 -13.62 -10.12 8.76
N ASP A 115 -13.24 -10.86 7.73
CA ASP A 115 -11.84 -11.28 7.55
C ASP A 115 -10.91 -10.09 7.30
N LYS A 116 -11.35 -9.08 6.54
CA LYS A 116 -10.62 -7.81 6.36
C LYS A 116 -10.46 -7.06 7.69
N ALA A 117 -11.51 -6.97 8.50
CA ALA A 117 -11.45 -6.31 9.80
C ALA A 117 -10.50 -7.03 10.76
N ALA A 118 -10.57 -8.36 10.82
CA ALA A 118 -9.68 -9.19 11.63
C ALA A 118 -8.22 -9.06 11.16
N LEU A 119 -7.97 -9.13 9.84
CA LEU A 119 -6.63 -9.01 9.29
C LEU A 119 -6.01 -7.63 9.60
N TYR A 120 -6.82 -6.57 9.56
CA TYR A 120 -6.35 -5.25 9.97
C TYR A 120 -5.98 -5.19 11.46
N ALA A 121 -6.78 -5.80 12.34
CA ALA A 121 -6.47 -5.87 13.76
C ALA A 121 -5.15 -6.62 14.04
N ASP A 122 -4.90 -7.70 13.30
CA ASP A 122 -3.65 -8.45 13.39
C ASP A 122 -2.46 -7.66 12.85
N LEU A 123 -2.64 -6.93 11.75
CA LEU A 123 -1.64 -5.99 11.23
C LEU A 123 -1.27 -4.93 12.26
N VAL A 124 -2.26 -4.25 12.83
CA VAL A 124 -2.05 -3.20 13.83
C VAL A 124 -1.32 -3.74 15.06
N THR A 125 -1.70 -4.94 15.52
CA THR A 125 -1.02 -5.63 16.63
C THR A 125 0.44 -5.98 16.29
N ALA A 126 0.70 -6.47 15.07
CA ALA A 126 2.04 -6.80 14.62
C ALA A 126 2.93 -5.56 14.48
N LEU A 127 2.39 -4.46 13.95
CA LEU A 127 3.09 -3.19 13.82
C LEU A 127 3.41 -2.57 15.19
N ASP A 128 2.45 -2.57 16.13
CA ASP A 128 2.64 -2.05 17.48
C ASP A 128 3.73 -2.79 18.25
N ARG A 129 3.73 -4.13 18.15
CA ARG A 129 4.78 -4.98 18.71
C ARG A 129 6.15 -4.65 18.15
N ARG A 130 6.28 -4.54 16.81
CA ARG A 130 7.55 -4.17 16.17
C ARG A 130 8.03 -2.78 16.61
N LEU A 131 7.13 -1.80 16.68
CA LEU A 131 7.46 -0.45 17.15
C LEU A 131 7.94 -0.49 18.62
N THR A 132 7.33 -1.34 19.45
CA THR A 132 7.76 -1.57 20.84
C THR A 132 9.16 -2.16 20.90
N GLU A 133 9.44 -3.21 20.12
CA GLU A 133 10.74 -3.88 20.05
C GLU A 133 11.86 -2.92 19.62
N ASN A 134 11.55 -1.92 18.80
CA ASN A 134 12.51 -0.94 18.29
C ASN A 134 12.55 0.39 19.07
N ASP A 135 11.76 0.54 20.14
CA ASP A 135 11.55 1.81 20.87
C ASP A 135 11.17 3.00 19.95
N GLU A 136 10.23 2.74 19.05
CA GLU A 136 9.68 3.70 18.09
C GLU A 136 8.21 4.01 18.38
N TYR A 137 7.71 5.12 17.85
CA TYR A 137 6.27 5.43 17.79
C TYR A 137 5.79 5.42 16.35
N GLY A 138 4.52 5.08 16.13
CA GLY A 138 3.92 5.01 14.79
C GLY A 138 2.66 5.87 14.67
N LEU A 139 2.51 6.50 13.51
CA LEU A 139 1.26 7.15 13.08
C LEU A 139 0.75 6.43 11.84
N ILE A 140 -0.49 5.95 11.87
CA ILE A 140 -1.13 5.28 10.72
C ILE A 140 -2.03 6.27 10.00
N THR A 141 -1.80 6.43 8.71
CA THR A 141 -2.74 7.02 7.76
C THR A 141 -3.30 5.89 6.89
N MET A 142 -4.59 5.93 6.57
CA MET A 142 -5.26 4.87 5.80
C MET A 142 -6.25 5.46 4.79
N ASP A 143 -6.48 4.77 3.67
CA ASP A 143 -7.59 5.10 2.77
C ASP A 143 -8.94 4.78 3.44
N GLY A 144 -9.98 5.53 3.07
CA GLY A 144 -11.32 5.43 3.63
C GLY A 144 -11.87 6.76 4.13
N ASP A 145 -13.09 6.70 4.66
CA ASP A 145 -13.85 7.85 5.17
C ASP A 145 -14.08 7.79 6.69
N GLY A 146 -13.54 6.77 7.35
CA GLY A 146 -13.66 6.53 8.78
C GLY A 146 -15.05 6.10 9.26
N THR A 147 -15.94 5.69 8.35
CA THR A 147 -17.27 5.18 8.70
C THR A 147 -17.24 3.75 9.23
N ASP A 148 -16.24 2.94 8.83
CA ASP A 148 -16.04 1.60 9.36
C ASP A 148 -15.45 1.66 10.79
N PRO A 149 -16.20 1.22 11.81
CA PRO A 149 -15.75 1.28 13.20
C PRO A 149 -14.65 0.24 13.53
N SER A 150 -14.45 -0.77 12.68
CA SER A 150 -13.49 -1.84 12.93
C SER A 150 -12.04 -1.32 12.99
N TYR A 151 -11.69 -0.33 12.17
CA TYR A 151 -10.36 0.27 12.15
C TYR A 151 -10.04 0.99 13.46
N ARG A 152 -10.97 1.78 14.00
CA ARG A 152 -10.80 2.42 15.32
C ARG A 152 -10.77 1.39 16.44
N SER A 153 -11.59 0.36 16.34
CA SER A 153 -11.63 -0.72 17.34
C SER A 153 -10.30 -1.47 17.42
N ALA A 154 -9.66 -1.76 16.29
CA ALA A 154 -8.34 -2.38 16.24
C ALA A 154 -7.28 -1.57 17.02
N HIS A 155 -7.25 -0.25 16.83
CA HIS A 155 -6.32 0.64 17.53
C HIS A 155 -6.61 0.72 19.03
N ARG A 156 -7.89 0.84 19.41
CA ARG A 156 -8.31 0.98 20.82
C ARG A 156 -8.16 -0.31 21.63
N ASN A 157 -8.11 -1.46 20.97
CA ASN A 157 -7.85 -2.75 21.61
C ASN A 157 -6.37 -2.99 21.94
N LEU A 158 -5.45 -2.15 21.47
CA LEU A 158 -4.04 -2.21 21.87
C LEU A 158 -3.86 -1.89 23.36
N LYS A 159 -2.91 -2.54 24.01
CA LYS A 159 -2.62 -2.36 25.44
C LYS A 159 -2.05 -0.98 25.72
N LEU A 160 -2.81 -0.12 26.41
CA LEU A 160 -2.40 1.27 26.71
C LEU A 160 -1.03 1.38 27.41
N ALA A 161 -0.67 0.40 28.25
CA ALA A 161 0.60 0.41 28.98
C ALA A 161 1.84 0.26 28.08
N THR A 162 1.70 -0.32 26.88
CA THR A 162 2.83 -0.63 25.99
C THR A 162 2.66 -0.07 24.58
N ARG A 163 1.45 0.40 24.23
CA ARG A 163 1.08 0.87 22.90
C ARG A 163 2.04 1.95 22.39
N ARG A 164 2.52 1.75 21.16
CA ARG A 164 3.43 2.64 20.41
C ARG A 164 2.78 3.26 19.17
N ILE A 165 1.66 2.71 18.70
CA ILE A 165 0.84 3.37 17.69
C ILE A 165 0.04 4.50 18.35
N VAL A 166 0.20 5.72 17.88
CA VAL A 166 -0.47 6.91 18.41
C VAL A 166 -1.82 7.08 17.73
N GLU A 167 -2.88 7.28 18.53
CA GLU A 167 -4.25 7.57 18.10
C GLU A 167 -4.92 6.54 17.15
N ASP A 168 -6.20 6.75 16.86
CA ASP A 168 -6.93 6.07 15.78
C ASP A 168 -6.28 6.43 14.41
N PRO A 169 -6.48 5.64 13.34
CA PRO A 169 -5.88 5.95 12.04
C PRO A 169 -6.44 7.25 11.46
N ALA A 170 -5.57 8.04 10.84
CA ALA A 170 -5.98 9.21 10.07
C ALA A 170 -6.49 8.77 8.69
N PHE A 171 -7.74 9.10 8.36
CA PHE A 171 -8.32 8.74 7.08
C PHE A 171 -8.03 9.79 6.01
N GLN A 172 -7.48 9.35 4.88
CA GLN A 172 -7.17 10.23 3.75
C GLN A 172 -7.33 9.49 2.43
N GLY A 173 -8.14 10.05 1.53
CA GLY A 173 -8.35 9.48 0.20
C GLY A 173 -7.07 9.39 -0.64
N SER A 174 -6.87 8.26 -1.31
CA SER A 174 -5.77 8.05 -2.28
C SER A 174 -5.70 9.15 -3.35
N HIS A 175 -6.83 9.59 -3.90
CA HIS A 175 -6.87 10.68 -4.90
C HIS A 175 -6.29 12.04 -4.45
N ILE A 176 -6.15 12.31 -3.14
CA ILE A 176 -5.57 13.56 -2.60
C ILE A 176 -4.20 13.39 -1.95
N SER A 177 -3.71 12.16 -1.75
CA SER A 177 -2.46 11.88 -1.05
C SER A 177 -1.54 10.99 -1.87
N GLN A 178 -0.41 11.55 -2.30
CA GLN A 178 0.57 10.82 -3.10
C GLN A 178 1.11 9.59 -2.35
N LEU A 179 1.40 9.70 -1.06
CA LEU A 179 1.90 8.57 -0.26
C LEU A 179 0.82 7.50 -0.02
N MET A 180 -0.46 7.89 0.03
CA MET A 180 -1.56 6.92 0.06
C MET A 180 -1.70 6.18 -1.27
N GLN A 181 -1.54 6.87 -2.41
CA GLN A 181 -1.50 6.20 -3.72
C GLN A 181 -0.37 5.17 -3.76
N ILE A 182 0.80 5.48 -3.18
CA ILE A 182 1.89 4.50 -3.09
C ILE A 182 1.47 3.27 -2.29
N ALA A 183 0.72 3.43 -1.19
CA ALA A 183 0.19 2.31 -0.40
C ALA A 183 -0.80 1.44 -1.20
N ASP A 184 -1.71 2.03 -2.00
CA ASP A 184 -2.59 1.29 -2.95
C ASP A 184 -1.76 0.40 -3.87
N LEU A 185 -0.64 0.90 -4.40
CA LEU A 185 0.23 0.14 -5.30
C LEU A 185 0.93 -1.02 -4.59
N VAL A 186 1.36 -0.84 -3.34
CA VAL A 186 1.92 -1.92 -2.52
C VAL A 186 0.86 -2.98 -2.24
N ALA A 187 -0.34 -2.59 -1.82
CA ALA A 187 -1.44 -3.52 -1.53
C ALA A 187 -1.86 -4.29 -2.80
N TYR A 188 -1.97 -3.61 -3.93
CA TYR A 188 -2.32 -4.23 -5.20
C TYR A 188 -1.26 -5.19 -5.72
N SER A 189 0.02 -4.81 -5.67
CA SER A 189 1.11 -5.69 -6.11
C SER A 189 1.18 -6.96 -5.25
N ALA A 190 1.00 -6.82 -3.93
CA ALA A 190 0.88 -7.96 -3.01
C ALA A 190 -0.33 -8.84 -3.37
N TYR A 191 -1.48 -8.24 -3.65
CA TYR A 191 -2.67 -8.97 -4.06
C TYR A 191 -2.47 -9.73 -5.38
N MET A 192 -1.83 -9.14 -6.38
CA MET A 192 -1.53 -9.83 -7.64
C MET A 192 -0.60 -11.04 -7.43
N GLN A 193 0.33 -10.95 -6.48
CA GLN A 193 1.23 -12.05 -6.12
C GLN A 193 0.49 -13.23 -5.47
N VAL A 194 -0.49 -12.98 -4.58
CA VAL A 194 -1.24 -14.07 -3.92
C VAL A 194 -2.39 -14.60 -4.77
N LEU A 195 -3.04 -13.72 -5.55
CA LEU A 195 -4.17 -14.08 -6.41
C LEU A 195 -3.75 -15.06 -7.50
N ARG A 196 -2.57 -14.81 -8.11
CA ARG A 196 -2.02 -15.57 -9.25
C ARG A 196 -3.02 -15.90 -10.36
N HIS A 197 -3.91 -14.95 -10.69
CA HIS A 197 -4.85 -15.15 -11.79
C HIS A 197 -4.09 -15.21 -13.14
N PRO A 198 -4.32 -16.20 -14.02
CA PRO A 198 -3.54 -16.39 -15.26
C PRO A 198 -3.48 -15.15 -16.16
N ALA A 199 -4.59 -14.43 -16.32
CA ALA A 199 -4.65 -13.19 -17.10
C ALA A 199 -3.80 -12.03 -16.53
N LYS A 200 -3.20 -12.21 -15.34
CA LYS A 200 -2.41 -11.23 -14.61
C LYS A 200 -0.97 -11.69 -14.38
N GLN A 201 -0.50 -12.69 -15.12
CA GLN A 201 0.82 -13.30 -14.93
C GLN A 201 1.98 -12.30 -14.89
N LEU A 202 1.94 -11.25 -15.73
CA LEU A 202 2.95 -10.19 -15.75
C LEU A 202 3.07 -9.41 -14.43
N MET A 203 2.06 -9.48 -13.56
CA MET A 203 1.98 -8.73 -12.30
C MET A 203 2.37 -9.57 -11.09
N TRP A 204 2.51 -10.89 -11.22
CA TRP A 204 2.83 -11.76 -10.09
C TRP A 204 4.19 -11.45 -9.47
N GLY A 205 5.13 -10.99 -10.29
CA GLY A 205 6.48 -10.60 -9.88
C GLY A 205 6.59 -9.18 -9.32
N TRP A 206 5.57 -8.34 -9.46
CA TRP A 206 5.66 -6.91 -9.09
C TRP A 206 6.02 -6.70 -7.62
N TYR A 207 5.40 -7.45 -6.71
CA TYR A 207 5.74 -7.35 -5.30
C TYR A 207 7.12 -7.96 -5.00
N PRO A 208 7.37 -9.25 -5.27
CA PRO A 208 8.61 -9.87 -4.83
C PRO A 208 9.85 -9.36 -5.56
N ASP A 209 9.74 -9.04 -6.84
CA ASP A 209 10.90 -8.69 -7.67
C ASP A 209 11.25 -7.21 -7.56
N LEU A 210 10.25 -6.32 -7.41
CA LEU A 210 10.47 -4.87 -7.38
C LEU A 210 10.48 -4.28 -5.97
N LEU A 211 9.69 -4.86 -5.05
CA LEU A 211 9.57 -4.37 -3.67
C LEU A 211 10.27 -5.27 -2.65
N GLY A 212 10.67 -6.48 -3.05
CA GLY A 212 11.22 -7.47 -2.12
C GLY A 212 12.45 -6.97 -1.35
N GLY A 213 13.30 -6.16 -1.99
CA GLY A 213 14.51 -5.59 -1.37
C GLY A 213 14.24 -4.55 -0.27
N VAL A 214 13.05 -3.95 -0.24
CA VAL A 214 12.61 -3.00 0.80
C VAL A 214 11.47 -3.55 1.66
N CYS A 215 11.11 -4.83 1.47
CA CYS A 215 10.05 -5.49 2.20
C CYS A 215 10.50 -5.92 3.60
N MET A 216 9.75 -5.52 4.60
CA MET A 216 10.00 -5.78 6.02
C MET A 216 9.68 -7.20 6.46
N VAL A 217 8.90 -7.95 5.67
CA VAL A 217 8.33 -9.25 6.05
C VAL A 217 8.84 -10.41 5.19
N GLY A 218 10.01 -10.27 4.58
CA GLY A 218 10.70 -11.37 3.89
C GLY A 218 10.45 -11.46 2.39
N GLY A 219 10.20 -10.33 1.72
CA GLY A 219 10.12 -10.25 0.25
C GLY A 219 8.83 -10.82 -0.37
N GLN A 220 7.89 -11.29 0.43
CA GLN A 220 6.57 -11.77 0.01
C GLN A 220 5.51 -11.24 0.97
N PRO A 221 4.23 -11.16 0.56
CA PRO A 221 3.14 -10.88 1.50
C PRO A 221 3.09 -11.96 2.59
N LEU A 222 3.02 -11.53 3.85
CA LEU A 222 2.96 -12.43 5.00
C LEU A 222 1.54 -12.99 5.17
N LEU A 223 1.41 -14.31 5.09
CA LEU A 223 0.15 -14.99 5.38
C LEU A 223 -0.12 -15.00 6.89
N LEU A 224 -1.22 -14.38 7.31
CA LEU A 224 -1.69 -14.41 8.69
C LEU A 224 -2.90 -15.35 8.77
N GLU A 225 -2.67 -16.52 9.38
CA GLU A 225 -3.74 -17.46 9.68
C GLU A 225 -4.75 -16.84 10.67
N PRO A 226 -6.02 -17.29 10.65
CA PRO A 226 -7.04 -16.86 11.61
C PRO A 226 -6.72 -17.23 13.06
#